data_AF-A0A0H3DQE5-F1
#
_entry.id   AF-A0A0H3DQE5-F1
#
_cell.length_a   1.000
_cell.length_b   1.000
_cell.length_c   1.000
_cell.angle_alpha   90.00
_cell.angle_beta   90.00
_cell.angle_gamma   90.00
#
_symmetry.space_group_name_H-M   'P 1'
#
loop_
_entity.id
_entity.type
_entity.pdbx_description
1 polymer ?
#
loop_
_entity_poly.entity_id
_entity_poly.type
_entity_poly.pdbx_seq_one_letter_code
_entity_poly.pdbx_strand_id
1 'polypeptide(L)' 'MLFNEACQLIGLAVIRLHQHGLEVNSGNILAHLQAHASMAEHAPRQRQIAETAIDILGDL' A
#
# COMPACT_ATOMS: atom_id res chain seq x y z
N MET A 1 4.51 -8.57 12.98
CA MET A 1 4.74 -7.16 13.33
C MET A 1 4.17 -6.33 12.19
N LEU A 2 3.33 -5.33 12.49
CA LEU A 2 2.61 -4.52 11.50
C LEU A 2 3.52 -3.94 10.41
N PHE A 3 4.74 -3.53 10.76
CA PHE A 3 5.75 -3.05 9.81
C PHE A 3 6.05 -4.05 8.67
N ASN A 4 6.25 -5.34 8.99
CA ASN A 4 6.55 -6.35 7.96
C ASN A 4 5.35 -6.56 7.03
N GLU A 5 4.13 -6.55 7.56
CA GLU A 5 2.90 -6.67 6.77
C GLU A 5 2.71 -5.44 5.86
N ALA A 6 3.06 -4.25 6.35
CA ALA A 6 3.03 -3.02 5.57
C ALA A 6 4.06 -3.02 4.44
N CYS A 7 5.31 -3.43 4.69
CA CYS A 7 6.33 -3.58 3.66
C CYS A 7 5.93 -4.62 2.60
N GLN A 8 5.29 -5.72 3.01
CA GLN A 8 4.75 -6.70 2.07
C GLN A 8 3.65 -6.10 1.19
N LEU A 9 2.75 -5.29 1.77
CA LEU A 9 1.70 -4.61 1.02
C LEU A 9 2.27 -3.60 0.02
N ILE A 10 3.32 -2.86 0.39
CA ILE A 10 4.06 -1.97 -0.52
C ILE A 10 4.65 -2.78 -1.69
N GLY A 11 5.33 -3.89 -1.39
CA GLY A 11 5.88 -4.79 -2.41
C GLY A 11 4.81 -5.34 -3.35
N LEU A 12 3.63 -5.70 -2.83
CA LEU A 12 2.50 -6.14 -3.63
C LEU A 12 1.96 -5.03 -4.54
N ALA A 13 1.88 -3.79 -4.05
CA ALA A 13 1.48 -2.64 -4.85
C ALA A 13 2.43 -2.40 -6.02
N VAL A 14 3.75 -2.49 -5.79
CA VAL A 14 4.78 -2.41 -6.84
C VAL A 14 4.57 -3.48 -7.92
N ILE A 15 4.38 -4.73 -7.51
CA ILE A 15 4.15 -5.84 -8.45
C ILE A 15 2.89 -5.60 -9.28
N ARG A 16 1.80 -5.15 -8.65
CA ARG A 16 0.54 -4.87 -9.34
C ARG A 16 0.67 -3.75 -10.36
N LEU A 17 1.31 -2.63 -9.99
CA LEU A 17 1.54 -1.52 -10.93
C LEU A 17 2.33 -2.01 -12.15
N HIS A 18 3.40 -2.78 -11.92
CA HIS A 18 4.20 -3.34 -13.00
C HIS A 18 3.39 -4.27 -13.92
N GLN A 19 2.59 -5.17 -13.34
CA GLN A 19 1.73 -6.09 -14.11
C GLN A 19 0.68 -5.37 -14.96
N HIS A 20 0.22 -4.20 -14.52
CA HIS A 20 -0.73 -3.37 -15.26
C HIS A 20 -0.05 -2.39 -16.23
N GLY A 21 1.27 -2.43 -16.38
CA GLY A 21 2.02 -1.52 -17.25
C GLY A 21 2.02 -0.06 -16.74
N LEU A 22 1.73 0.15 -15.46
CA LEU A 22 1.75 1.46 -14.83
C LEU A 22 3.17 1.78 -14.35
N GLU A 23 3.51 3.06 -14.36
CA GLU A 23 4.79 3.53 -13.83
C GLU A 23 4.90 3.22 -12.33
N VAL A 24 6.00 2.61 -11.93
CA VAL A 24 6.29 2.31 -10.52
C VAL A 24 7.02 3.51 -9.91
N ASN A 25 6.25 4.43 -9.33
CA ASN A 25 6.77 5.56 -8.58
C ASN A 25 5.97 5.74 -7.27
N SER A 26 6.49 6.55 -6.34
CA SER A 26 5.88 6.73 -5.02
C SER A 26 4.44 7.22 -5.09
N GLY A 27 4.09 8.08 -6.07
CA GLY A 27 2.73 8.58 -6.26
C GLY A 27 1.74 7.49 -6.64
N ASN A 28 2.09 6.63 -7.60
CA ASN A 28 1.23 5.52 -8.03
C ASN A 28 1.11 4.44 -6.96
N ILE A 29 2.18 4.18 -6.20
CA ILE A 29 2.15 3.24 -5.08
C ILE A 29 1.23 3.78 -3.99
N LEU A 30 1.38 5.06 -3.62
CA LEU A 30 0.53 5.73 -2.63
C LEU A 30 -0.95 5.68 -3.03
N ALA A 31 -1.27 6.01 -4.28
CA ALA A 31 -2.65 5.95 -4.78
C ALA A 31 -3.23 4.52 -4.67
N HIS A 32 -2.43 3.49 -4.96
CA HIS A 32 -2.86 2.10 -4.81
C HIS A 32 -3.15 1.73 -3.34
N LEU A 33 -2.31 2.18 -2.41
CA LEU A 33 -2.48 1.91 -0.99
C LEU A 33 -3.67 2.67 -0.39
N GLN A 34 -3.91 3.92 -0.82
CA GLN A 34 -5.09 4.69 -0.43
C GLN A 34 -6.39 4.03 -0.91
N ALA A 35 -6.41 3.54 -2.15
CA ALA A 35 -7.54 2.76 -2.66
C ALA A 35 -7.74 1.47 -1.83
N HIS A 36 -6.66 0.76 -1.51
CA HIS A 36 -6.72 -0.43 -0.66
C HIS A 36 -7.27 -0.11 0.75
N ALA A 37 -6.82 0.98 1.37
CA ALA A 37 -7.31 1.41 2.68
C ALA A 37 -8.81 1.74 2.65
N SER A 38 -9.27 2.42 1.59
CA SER A 38 -10.69 2.74 1.39
C SER A 38 -11.54 1.48 1.20
N MET A 39 -11.04 0.46 0.52
CA MET A 39 -11.77 -0.80 0.33
C MET A 39 -11.76 -1.70 1.57
N ALA A 40 -10.78 -1.53 2.45
CA ALA A 40 -10.64 -2.28 3.70
C ALA A 40 -11.45 -1.69 4.87
N GLU A 41 -12.43 -0.81 4.60
CA GLU A 41 -13.22 -0.11 5.64
C GLU A 41 -13.83 -1.05 6.68
N HIS A 42 -14.27 -2.24 6.27
CA HIS A 42 -14.86 -3.25 7.16
C HIS A 42 -13.86 -4.30 7.68
N ALA A 43 -12.56 -4.13 7.41
CA ALA A 43 -11.49 -5.02 7.82
C ALA A 43 -10.41 -4.25 8.61
N PRO A 44 -10.61 -4.02 9.93
CA PRO A 44 -9.80 -3.11 10.74
C PRO A 44 -8.30 -3.38 10.68
N ARG A 45 -7.90 -4.66 10.69
CA ARG A 45 -6.51 -5.06 10.58
C ARG A 45 -5.90 -4.72 9.22
N GLN A 46 -6.64 -4.95 8.13
CA GLN A 46 -6.15 -4.63 6.79
C GLN A 46 -6.04 -3.11 6.59
N ARG A 47 -6.97 -2.35 7.15
CA ARG A 47 -6.91 -0.89 7.19
C ARG A 47 -5.66 -0.41 7.94
N GLN A 48 -5.37 -0.93 9.13
CA GLN A 48 -4.16 -0.58 9.89
C GLN A 48 -2.87 -0.90 9.13
N ILE A 49 -2.81 -2.04 8.44
CA ILE A 49 -1.66 -2.39 7.60
C ILE A 49 -1.50 -1.40 6.45
N ALA A 50 -2.60 -1.01 5.79
CA ALA A 50 -2.58 -0.04 4.69
C ALA A 50 -2.19 1.37 5.16
N GLU A 51 -2.70 1.83 6.30
CA GLU A 51 -2.32 3.11 6.92
C GLU A 51 -0.83 3.12 7.28
N THR A 52 -0.32 2.05 7.89
CA THR A 52 1.12 1.91 8.19
C THR A 52 1.98 1.93 6.91
N ALA A 53 1.51 1.29 5.83
CA ALA A 53 2.20 1.29 4.55
C ALA A 53 2.24 2.69 3.91
N ILE A 54 1.17 3.47 4.07
CA ILE A 54 1.10 4.87 3.62
C ILE A 54 2.12 5.73 4.38
N ASP A 55 2.18 5.59 5.71
CA ASP A 55 3.10 6.35 6.55
C ASP A 55 4.57 6.06 6.17
N ILE A 56 4.93 4.78 6.00
CA ILE A 56 6.29 4.37 5.58
C ILE A 56 6.69 5.02 4.24
N LEU A 57 5.76 5.10 3.29
CA LEU A 57 6.02 5.72 1.99
C LEU A 57 6.10 7.24 2.04
N GLY A 58 5.39 7.88 2.97
CA GLY A 58 5.42 9.33 3.16
C GLY A 58 6.72 9.84 3.80
N ASP A 59 7.42 8.99 4.53
CA ASP A 59 8.71 9.29 5.18
C ASP A 59 9.94 9.09 4.28
N LEU A 60 9.77 8.55 3.06
CA LEU A 60 10.85 8.31 2.07
C LEU A 60 10.98 9.44 1.05
#